data_AF-A0A534AGY4-F1
#
_entry.id   AF-A0A534AGY4-F1
#
_cell.length_a   1.000
_cell.length_b   1.000
_cell.length_c   1.000
_cell.angle_alpha   90.00
_cell.angle_beta   90.00
_cell.angle_gamma   90.00
#
_symmetry.space_group_name_H-M   'P 1'
#
loop_
_entity.id
_entity.type
_entity.pdbx_description
1 polymer ?
#
loop_
_entity_poly.entity_id
_entity_poly.type
_entity_poly.pdbx_seq_one_letter_code
_entity_poly.pdbx_strand_id
1 'polypeptide(L)' 'MSSGTGDKFEIDALGDAALLLRFGERIDTALNARVQAVARALRDARVPGVRELVPAYASIAVHYDPRVWFDATTHEAPH' A
#
# COMPACT_ATOMS: atom_id res chain seq x y z
N MET A 1 17.08 23.09 -6.98
CA MET A 1 15.88 22.93 -7.82
C MET A 1 16.04 21.57 -8.49
N SER A 2 15.48 20.47 -8.00
CA SER A 2 14.07 20.22 -7.74
C SER A 2 13.89 19.48 -6.41
N SER A 3 13.10 20.05 -5.51
CA SER A 3 12.61 19.35 -4.32
C SER A 3 11.69 18.24 -4.82
N GLY A 4 12.02 16.98 -4.56
CA GLY A 4 11.11 15.87 -4.81
C GLY A 4 9.88 16.05 -3.93
N THR A 5 8.81 16.60 -4.48
CA THR A 5 7.48 16.47 -3.87
C THR A 5 7.17 15.00 -3.88
N GLY A 6 7.44 14.34 -2.74
CA GLY A 6 6.94 13.01 -2.45
C GLY A 6 5.45 13.02 -2.75
N ASP A 7 5.09 12.26 -3.76
CA ASP A 7 3.79 12.31 -4.38
C ASP A 7 2.75 11.93 -3.32
N LYS A 8 1.97 12.90 -2.84
CA LYS A 8 1.17 12.75 -1.60
C LYS A 8 0.11 11.65 -1.78
N PHE A 9 0.06 10.70 -0.86
CA PHE A 9 -0.98 9.68 -0.77
C PHE A 9 -1.37 9.50 0.70
N GLU A 10 -2.60 9.07 0.93
CA GLU A 10 -3.12 8.72 2.24
C GLU A 10 -3.21 7.20 2.37
N ILE A 11 -3.08 6.70 3.60
CA ILE A 11 -3.19 5.27 3.91
C ILE A 11 -4.24 5.11 5.00
N ASP A 12 -5.21 4.25 4.74
CA ASP A 12 -6.27 3.93 5.68
C ASP A 12 -6.35 2.43 5.92
N ALA A 13 -6.77 2.05 7.12
CA ALA A 13 -7.09 0.66 7.40
C ALA A 13 -8.36 0.26 6.63
N LEU A 14 -8.31 -0.89 5.98
CA LEU A 14 -9.46 -1.52 5.34
C LEU A 14 -9.73 -2.87 6.03
N GLY A 15 -10.18 -2.80 7.28
CA GLY A 15 -10.32 -3.99 8.13
C GLY A 15 -8.99 -4.43 8.74
N ASP A 16 -8.88 -5.72 9.05
CA ASP A 16 -7.79 -6.28 9.88
C ASP A 16 -6.52 -6.62 9.09
N ALA A 17 -6.68 -6.94 7.81
CA ALA A 17 -5.61 -7.47 6.95
C ALA A 17 -5.59 -6.80 5.56
N ALA A 18 -6.08 -5.56 5.47
CA ALA A 18 -5.95 -4.76 4.26
C ALA A 18 -5.74 -3.27 4.55
N LEU A 19 -5.08 -2.60 3.61
CA LEU A 19 -4.86 -1.15 3.60
C LEU A 19 -5.45 -0.56 2.32
N LEU A 20 -5.94 0.66 2.40
CA LEU A 20 -6.35 1.44 1.25
C LEU A 20 -5.38 2.60 1.06
N LEU A 21 -4.65 2.60 -0.06
CA LEU A 21 -3.84 3.74 -0.47
C LEU A 21 -4.69 4.65 -1.33
N ARG A 22 -4.89 5.92 -0.93
CA ARG A 22 -5.63 6.92 -1.70
C ARG A 22 -4.68 7.96 -2.28
N PHE A 23 -4.76 8.18 -3.59
CA PHE A 23 -3.90 9.13 -4.31
C PHE A 23 -4.63 10.43 -4.64
N GLY A 24 -5.95 10.48 -4.44
CA GLY A 24 -6.78 11.67 -4.62
C GLY A 24 -8.26 11.34 -4.64
N GLU A 25 -9.10 12.38 -4.74
CA GLU A 25 -10.57 12.26 -4.70
C GLU A 25 -11.25 12.65 -6.02
N ARG A 26 -10.48 13.12 -7.01
CA ARG A 26 -11.02 13.61 -8.29
C ARG A 26 -10.99 12.52 -9.37
N ILE A 27 -12.03 12.52 -10.21
CA ILE A 27 -12.06 11.70 -11.42
C ILE A 27 -11.12 12.33 -12.46
N ASP A 28 -9.87 11.89 -12.45
CA ASP A 28 -8.79 12.35 -13.34
C ASP A 28 -8.11 11.12 -13.99
N THR A 29 -8.01 11.11 -15.32
CA THR A 29 -7.40 10.00 -16.07
C THR A 29 -5.90 9.87 -15.82
N ALA A 30 -5.20 10.98 -15.54
CA ALA A 30 -3.80 10.95 -15.12
C ALA A 30 -3.65 10.29 -13.74
N LEU A 31 -4.62 10.50 -12.84
CA LEU A 31 -4.64 9.86 -11.53
C LEU A 31 -4.84 8.34 -11.66
N ASN A 32 -5.77 7.90 -12.51
CA ASN A 32 -5.97 6.47 -12.78
C ASN A 32 -4.70 5.85 -13.39
N ALA A 33 -4.11 6.48 -14.41
CA ALA A 33 -2.85 6.00 -15.01
C ALA A 33 -1.73 5.86 -13.97
N ARG A 34 -1.64 6.81 -13.03
CA ARG A 34 -0.70 6.74 -11.91
C ARG A 34 -1.02 5.58 -10.95
N VAL A 35 -2.28 5.39 -10.57
CA VAL A 35 -2.71 4.26 -9.73
C VAL A 35 -2.33 2.93 -10.37
N GLN A 36 -2.55 2.77 -11.67
CA GLN A 36 -2.13 1.56 -12.40
C GLN A 36 -0.62 1.38 -12.42
N ALA A 37 0.14 2.46 -12.62
CA ALA A 37 1.60 2.42 -12.60
C ALA A 37 2.14 2.02 -11.21
N VAL A 38 1.59 2.59 -10.13
CA VAL A 38 1.97 2.24 -8.76
C VAL A 38 1.58 0.80 -8.44
N ALA A 39 0.38 0.35 -8.81
CA ALA A 39 -0.04 -1.03 -8.61
C ALA A 39 0.89 -2.02 -9.32
N ARG A 40 1.33 -1.69 -10.54
CA ARG A 40 2.31 -2.51 -11.27
C ARG A 40 3.67 -2.53 -10.56
N ALA A 41 4.18 -1.38 -10.15
CA ALA A 41 5.44 -1.30 -9.41
C ALA A 41 5.40 -2.10 -8.09
N LEU A 42 4.28 -2.06 -7.36
CA LEU A 42 4.10 -2.85 -6.14
C LEU A 42 4.04 -4.36 -6.41
N ARG A 43 3.40 -4.79 -7.51
CA ARG A 43 3.42 -6.20 -7.94
C ARG A 43 4.84 -6.66 -8.30
N ASP A 44 5.57 -5.83 -9.03
CA ASP A 44 6.94 -6.12 -9.47
C ASP A 44 7.92 -6.15 -8.29
N ALA A 45 7.69 -5.31 -7.27
CA ALA A 45 8.48 -5.29 -6.04
C ALA A 45 8.31 -6.56 -5.18
N ARG A 46 7.23 -7.33 -5.38
CA ARG A 46 6.93 -8.58 -4.65
C ARG A 46 7.11 -8.44 -3.14
N VAL A 47 6.53 -7.38 -2.57
CA VAL A 47 6.64 -7.09 -1.13
C VAL A 47 6.19 -8.32 -0.33
N PRO A 48 7.05 -8.92 0.52
CA PRO A 48 6.68 -10.06 1.34
C PRO A 48 5.40 -9.74 2.12
N GLY A 49 4.50 -10.70 2.30
CA GLY A 49 3.25 -10.48 3.03
C GLY A 49 2.13 -9.83 2.22
N VAL A 50 2.41 -9.08 1.15
CA VAL A 50 1.34 -8.59 0.25
C VAL A 50 0.80 -9.76 -0.57
N ARG A 51 -0.50 -10.04 -0.40
CA ARG A 51 -1.20 -11.15 -1.06
C ARG A 51 -1.90 -10.71 -2.34
N GLU A 52 -2.56 -9.56 -2.30
CA GLU A 52 -3.34 -9.06 -3.42
C GLU A 52 -3.31 -7.54 -3.50
N LEU A 53 -3.30 -7.03 -4.73
CA LEU A 53 -3.33 -5.62 -5.05
C LEU A 53 -4.49 -5.35 -6.01
N VAL A 54 -5.52 -4.68 -5.51
CA VAL A 54 -6.74 -4.33 -6.25
C VAL A 54 -6.73 -2.82 -6.53
N PRO A 55 -6.25 -2.38 -7.70
CA PRO A 55 -6.34 -0.97 -8.09
C PRO A 55 -7.79 -0.59 -8.40
N ALA A 56 -8.22 0.53 -7.81
CA ALA A 56 -9.44 1.23 -8.17
C ALA A 56 -9.09 2.46 -9.02
N TYR A 57 -10.02 3.41 -9.15
CA TYR A 57 -9.81 4.58 -9.99
C TYR A 57 -8.75 5.55 -9.43
N ALA A 58 -8.82 5.85 -8.14
CA ALA A 58 -7.93 6.81 -7.45
C ALA A 58 -7.23 6.22 -6.22
N SER A 59 -7.35 4.90 -6.03
CA SER A 59 -6.87 4.20 -4.85
C SER A 59 -6.42 2.77 -5.16
N ILE A 60 -5.70 2.15 -4.24
CA ILE A 60 -5.30 0.74 -4.32
C ILE A 60 -5.66 0.08 -3.00
N ALA A 61 -6.47 -0.97 -3.04
CA ALA A 61 -6.63 -1.85 -1.89
C ALA A 61 -5.49 -2.88 -1.89
N VAL A 62 -4.83 -3.02 -0.75
CA VAL A 62 -3.68 -3.89 -0.53
C VAL A 62 -4.09 -4.89 0.54
N HIS A 63 -4.29 -6.13 0.14
CA HIS A 63 -4.53 -7.22 1.08
C HIS A 63 -3.20 -7.87 1.42
N TYR A 64 -2.94 -8.06 2.71
CA TYR A 64 -1.67 -8.58 3.21
C TYR A 64 -1.87 -9.62 4.32
N ASP A 65 -0.83 -10.41 4.57
CA ASP A 65 -0.72 -11.31 5.72
C ASP A 65 0.30 -10.73 6.70
N PRO A 66 -0.14 -10.13 7.82
CA PRO A 66 0.76 -9.54 8.79
C PRO A 66 1.72 -10.56 9.41
N ARG A 67 1.34 -11.84 9.45
CA ARG A 67 2.15 -12.91 10.05
C ARG A 67 3.47 -13.16 9.30
N VAL A 68 3.58 -12.66 8.06
CA VAL A 68 4.83 -12.72 7.29
C VAL A 68 5.85 -11.70 7.82
N TRP A 69 5.40 -10.66 8.53
CA TRP A 69 6.25 -9.62 9.10
C TRP A 69 6.42 -9.74 10.61
N PHE A 70 5.53 -10.46 11.29
CA PHE A 70 5.71 -10.80 12.69
C PHE A 70 6.72 -11.95 12.82
N ASP A 71 7.92 -11.63 13.31
CA ASP A 71 8.81 -12.64 13.87
C ASP A 71 8.32 -12.97 15.29
N ALA A 72 8.10 -14.26 15.56
CA ALA A 72 7.58 -14.73 16.85
C ALA A 72 8.58 -14.59 18.02
N THR A 73 9.77 -14.01 17.83
CA THR A 73 10.81 -13.91 18.88
C THR A 73 10.73 -12.69 19.79
N THR A 74 9.76 -11.77 19.66
CA THR A 74 9.62 -10.68 20.65
C THR A 74 8.67 -11.05 21.78
N HIS A 75 9.10 -11.99 22.63
CA HIS A 75 8.62 -12.10 24.00
C HIS A 75 9.77 -12.51 24.92
N GLU A 76 10.75 -11.64 25.10
CA GLU A 76 11.52 -11.64 26.34
C GLU A 76 10.81 -10.69 27.31
N ALA A 77 9.85 -11.23 28.06
CA ALA A 77 9.36 -10.57 29.26
C ALA A 77 10.48 -10.59 30.32
N PRO A 78 10.92 -9.45 30.88
CA PRO A 78 11.81 -9.46 32.02
C PRO A 78 11.07 -9.99 33.24
N HIS A 79 11.71 -10.95 33.91
CA HIS A 79 11.37 -11.51 35.22
C HIS A 79 11.20 -10.46 36.31
#